data_AF-A0AAD3NK84-F1
#
_entry.id   AF-A0AAD3NK84-F1
#
_cell.length_a   1.000
_cell.length_b   1.000
_cell.length_c   1.000
_cell.angle_alpha   90.00
_cell.angle_beta   90.00
_cell.angle_gamma   90.00
#
_symmetry.space_group_name_H-M   'P 1'
#
loop_
_entity.id
_entity.type
_entity.pdbx_description
1 polymer ?
#
loop_
_entity_poly.entity_id
_entity_poly.type
_entity_poly.pdbx_seq_one_letter_code
_entity_poly.pdbx_strand_id
1 'polypeptide(L)'
;MWICSMGVGYDTITNQWETVSPLPKPVHSAAATVCGGKIYVFGGVNEAGRSAGVLQSYVPQSNTWSFIESPMIGPWWLLLECGCRFVR
;
A
#
# COMPACT_ATOMS: atom_id res chain seq x y z
N MET A 1 -0.36 16.02 -15.27
CA MET A 1 -0.03 14.63 -14.86
C MET A 1 -0.24 14.58 -13.36
N TRP A 2 -1.41 14.13 -12.90
CA TRP A 2 -1.81 14.15 -11.49
C TRP A 2 -1.10 13.01 -10.77
N ILE A 3 0.06 13.32 -10.18
CA ILE A 3 0.81 12.36 -9.38
C ILE A 3 0.04 12.18 -8.05
N CYS A 4 -0.10 10.93 -7.61
CA CYS A 4 -0.64 10.54 -6.30
C CYS A 4 0.29 10.97 -5.14
N SER A 5 0.70 12.24 -5.10
CA SER A 5 1.57 12.81 -4.08
C SER A 5 0.79 13.35 -2.88
N MET A 6 -0.52 13.55 -3.01
CA MET A 6 -1.40 13.97 -1.91
C MET A 6 -2.43 12.87 -1.65
N GLY A 7 -2.43 12.34 -0.43
CA GLY A 7 -3.51 11.47 0.03
C GLY A 7 -4.71 12.32 0.42
N VAL A 8 -5.90 11.98 -0.09
CA VAL A 8 -7.15 12.61 0.34
C VAL A 8 -8.09 11.54 0.92
N GLY A 9 -8.62 11.82 2.10
CA GLY A 9 -9.67 11.05 2.74
C GLY A 9 -10.96 11.86 2.75
N TYR A 10 -12.11 11.20 2.66
CA TYR A 10 -13.39 11.86 2.79
C TYR A 10 -13.99 11.52 4.16
N ASP A 11 -14.26 12.54 4.97
CA ASP A 11 -14.96 12.40 6.24
C ASP A 11 -16.46 12.56 6.02
N THR A 12 -17.21 11.49 6.30
CA THR A 12 -18.67 11.45 6.16
C THR A 12 -19.40 12.25 7.25
N ILE A 13 -18.74 12.57 8.37
CA ILE A 13 -19.35 13.34 9.48
C ILE A 13 -19.30 14.82 9.18
N THR A 14 -18.13 15.34 8.81
CA THR A 14 -17.95 16.76 8.46
C THR A 14 -18.32 17.08 7.02
N ASN A 15 -18.51 16.05 6.18
CA ASN A 15 -18.79 16.16 4.74
C ASN A 15 -17.68 16.95 4.01
N GLN A 16 -16.43 16.71 4.39
CA GLN A 16 -15.27 17.40 3.85
C GLN A 16 -14.17 16.42 3.44
N TRP A 17 -13.36 16.88 2.49
CA TRP A 17 -12.12 16.20 2.12
C TRP A 17 -11.01 16.67 3.04
N GLU A 18 -10.31 15.71 3.63
CA GLU A 18 -9.18 15.96 4.50
C GLU A 18 -7.90 15.46 3.85
N THR A 19 -6.79 16.12 4.18
CA THR A 19 -5.47 15.65 3.75
C THR A 19 -5.05 14.49 4.65
N VAL A 20 -4.84 13.33 4.04
CA VAL A 20 -4.32 12.14 4.71
C VAL A 20 -2.88 11.88 4.30
N SER A 21 -2.19 11.05 5.08
CA SER A 21 -0.82 10.66 4.77
C SER A 21 -0.73 10.11 3.34
N PRO A 22 0.27 10.53 2.57
CA PRO A 22 0.43 10.03 1.20
C PRO A 22 0.88 8.56 1.21
N LEU A 23 0.66 7.89 0.08
CA LEU A 23 1.14 6.53 -0.15
C LEU A 23 2.68 6.49 -0.07
N PRO A 24 3.29 5.64 0.77
CA PRO A 24 4.74 5.49 0.86
C PRO A 24 5.40 5.10 -0.47
N LYS A 25 4.73 4.23 -1.25
CA LYS A 25 5.11 3.88 -2.62
C LYS A 25 3.97 4.32 -3.56
N PRO A 26 4.18 5.40 -4.33
CA PRO A 26 3.21 5.86 -5.31
C PRO A 26 2.94 4.77 -6.35
N VAL A 27 1.66 4.42 -6.49
CA VAL A 27 1.17 3.47 -7.49
C VAL A 27 -0.10 4.02 -8.13
N HIS A 28 -0.29 3.73 -9.40
CA HIS A 28 -1.56 3.93 -10.09
C HIS A 28 -2.10 2.58 -10.59
N SER A 29 -3.38 2.53 -10.94
CA SER A 29 -4.05 1.29 -11.36
C SER A 29 -3.91 0.14 -10.34
N ALA A 30 -3.82 0.47 -9.05
CA ALA A 30 -3.73 -0.49 -7.95
C ALA A 30 -5.12 -0.96 -7.50
N ALA A 31 -5.18 -2.15 -6.92
CA ALA A 31 -6.40 -2.64 -6.25
C ALA A 31 -6.38 -2.22 -4.78
N ALA A 32 -7.55 -1.95 -4.22
CA ALA A 32 -7.72 -1.63 -2.80
C ALA A 32 -8.87 -2.41 -2.17
N THR A 33 -8.72 -2.82 -0.91
CA THR A 33 -9.76 -3.49 -0.13
C THR A 33 -9.74 -3.05 1.34
N VAL A 34 -10.86 -3.17 2.03
CA VAL A 34 -10.98 -2.88 3.46
C VAL A 34 -11.11 -4.20 4.22
N CYS A 35 -10.25 -4.42 5.22
CA CYS A 35 -10.29 -5.60 6.06
C CYS A 35 -9.85 -5.24 7.50
N GLY A 36 -10.61 -5.67 8.51
CA GLY A 36 -10.24 -5.46 9.92
C GLY A 36 -10.01 -3.99 10.31
N GLY A 37 -10.75 -3.05 9.72
CA GLY A 37 -10.60 -1.61 10.00
C GLY A 37 -9.36 -0.96 9.35
N LYS A 38 -8.69 -1.65 8.44
CA LYS A 38 -7.55 -1.15 7.67
C LYS A 38 -7.85 -1.18 6.18
N ILE A 39 -7.29 -0.23 5.44
CA ILE A 39 -7.36 -0.21 3.98
C ILE A 39 -6.07 -0.84 3.45
N TYR A 40 -6.17 -1.80 2.56
CA TYR A 40 -5.03 -2.45 1.92
C TYR A 40 -5.00 -2.07 0.45
N VAL A 41 -3.85 -1.61 -0.02
CA VAL A 41 -3.57 -1.29 -1.42
C VAL A 41 -2.51 -2.25 -1.92
N PHE A 42 -2.78 -2.94 -3.02
CA PHE A 42 -1.87 -3.94 -3.57
C PHE A 42 -1.79 -3.92 -5.10
N GLY A 43 -0.60 -4.27 -5.60
CA GLY A 43 -0.30 -4.28 -7.02
C GLY A 43 -0.18 -2.87 -7.61
N GLY A 44 -0.65 -2.73 -8.85
CA GLY A 44 -0.60 -1.49 -9.61
C GLY A 44 0.69 -1.31 -10.40
N VAL A 45 0.91 -0.08 -10.83
CA VAL A 45 2.04 0.31 -11.69
C VAL A 45 2.75 1.50 -11.05
N ASN A 46 4.08 1.41 -10.98
CA ASN A 46 4.91 2.49 -10.46
C ASN A 46 5.07 3.62 -11.49
N GLU A 47 5.72 4.71 -11.08
CA GLU A 47 5.98 5.85 -11.97
C GLU A 47 6.79 5.48 -13.23
N ALA A 48 7.61 4.42 -13.16
CA ALA A 48 8.38 3.91 -14.29
C ALA A 48 7.58 2.98 -15.23
N GLY A 49 6.26 2.87 -15.06
CA GLY A 49 5.39 2.03 -15.89
C GLY A 49 5.55 0.53 -15.62
N ARG A 50 6.21 0.13 -14.54
CA ARG A 50 6.45 -1.28 -14.18
C ARG A 50 5.46 -1.74 -13.12
N SER A 51 5.09 -3.02 -13.18
CA SER A 51 4.25 -3.63 -12.15
C SER A 51 4.86 -3.44 -10.76
N ALA A 52 4.10 -2.81 -9.87
CA ALA A 52 4.51 -2.52 -8.52
C ALA A 52 4.13 -3.71 -7.65
N GLY A 53 5.16 -4.43 -7.20
CA GLY A 53 5.00 -5.56 -6.29
C GLY A 53 4.75 -5.16 -4.84
N VAL A 54 3.83 -4.23 -4.61
CA VAL A 54 3.65 -3.60 -3.29
C VAL A 54 2.36 -4.07 -2.64
N LEU A 55 2.42 -4.23 -1.32
CA LEU A 55 1.26 -4.32 -0.44
C LEU A 55 1.44 -3.24 0.63
N GLN A 56 0.48 -2.33 0.74
CA GLN A 56 0.51 -1.19 1.65
C GLN A 56 -0.79 -1.19 2.44
N SER A 57 -0.72 -1.02 3.76
CA SER A 57 -1.90 -0.90 4.61
C SER A 57 -2.01 0.50 5.22
N TYR A 58 -3.20 1.05 5.26
CA TYR A 58 -3.53 2.32 5.90
C TYR A 58 -4.45 2.08 7.10
N VAL A 59 -4.13 2.75 8.20
CA VAL A 59 -4.95 2.78 9.41
C VAL A 59 -5.61 4.16 9.51
N PRO A 60 -6.92 4.29 9.23
CA PRO A 60 -7.61 5.58 9.26
C PRO A 60 -7.53 6.27 10.63
N GLN A 61 -7.62 5.50 11.71
CA GLN A 61 -7.60 6.04 13.09
C GLN A 61 -6.30 6.76 13.45
N SER A 62 -5.17 6.32 12.89
CA SER A 62 -3.86 6.92 13.14
C SER A 62 -3.33 7.71 11.95
N ASN A 63 -4.11 7.79 10.86
CA ASN A 63 -3.70 8.39 9.58
C ASN A 63 -2.30 7.92 9.15
N THR A 64 -2.02 6.62 9.27
CA THR A 64 -0.68 6.07 9.05
C THR A 64 -0.71 4.98 7.98
N TRP A 65 0.25 5.04 7.06
CA TRP A 65 0.55 3.95 6.14
C TRP A 65 1.65 3.04 6.69
N SER A 66 1.55 1.76 6.41
CA SER A 66 2.58 0.76 6.66
C SER A 66 2.82 -0.02 5.39
N PHE A 67 4.08 -0.16 5.02
CA PHE A 67 4.48 -1.04 3.93
C PHE A 67 4.55 -2.46 4.44
N ILE A 68 3.89 -3.38 3.74
CA ILE A 68 3.95 -4.80 4.02
C ILE A 68 4.86 -5.40 2.95
N GLU A 69 6.09 -5.68 3.35
CA GLU A 69 7.02 -6.46 2.53
C GLU A 69 6.42 -7.84 2.32
N SER A 70 5.90 -8.10 1.12
CA SER A 70 5.45 -9.43 0.77
C SER A 70 6.64 -10.20 0.19
N PRO A 71 7.11 -11.26 0.87
CA PRO A 71 8.14 -12.15 0.35
C PRO A 71 7.74 -12.80 -0.99
N MET A 72 6.44 -12.82 -1.31
CA MET A 72 5.92 -13.41 -2.55
C MET A 72 5.98 -12.49 -3.77
N ILE A 73 6.39 -11.22 -3.61
CA ILE A 73 6.46 -10.26 -4.72
C ILE A 73 7.90 -9.80 -5.04
N GLY A 74 8.89 -10.38 -4.37
CA GLY A 74 10.30 -10.31 -4.77
C GLY A 74 10.73 -11.54 -5.59
N PRO A 75 11.82 -11.47 -6.38
CA PRO A 75 12.45 -12.66 -6.92
C PRO A 75 12.78 -13.61 -5.77
N TRP A 76 12.51 -14.91 -5.96
CA TRP A 76 12.61 -15.97 -4.95
C TRP A 76 13.97 -16.03 -4.24
N TRP A 77 15.00 -15.37 -4.79
CA TRP A 77 16.35 -15.27 -4.21
C TRP A 77 16.48 -14.31 -3.01
N LEU A 78 15.55 -13.35 -2.81
CA LEU A 78 15.55 -12.50 -1.60
C LEU A 78 15.13 -13.25 -0.33
N LEU A 79 14.52 -14.44 -0.47
CA LEU A 79 14.08 -15.28 0.66
C LEU A 79 15.19 -16.14 1.27
N LEU A 80 16.40 -16.10 0.71
CA LEU A 80 17.54 -16.82 1.26
C LEU A 80 18.21 -16.08 2.42
N GLU A 81 17.97 -14.78 2.59
CA GLU A 81 18.55 -14.00 3.70
C GLU A 81 17.62 -13.91 4.92
N CYS A 82 16.30 -13.96 4.72
CA CYS A 82 15.34 -14.00 5.81
C CYS A 82 15.00 -15.46 6.10
N GLY A 83 15.68 -16.08 7.07
CA GLY A 83 15.59 -17.49 7.48
C GLY A 83 14.22 -17.99 7.99
N CYS A 84 13.13 -17.68 7.28
CA CYS A 84 11.82 -18.26 7.50
C CYS A 84 11.83 -19.70 6.95
N ARG A 85 12.13 -20.66 7.83
CA ARG A 85 11.86 -22.08 7.57
C ARG A 85 10.41 -22.23 7.12
N PHE A 86 10.22 -22.63 5.86
CA PHE A 86 8.98 -23.26 5.43
C PHE A 86 8.81 -24.53 6.28
N VAL A 87 7.88 -24.51 7.23
CA VAL A 87 7.40 -25.74 7.84
C VAL A 87 6.54 -26.44 6.79
N ARG A 88 6.85 -27.72 6.62
CA ARG A 88 6.44 -28.64 5.56
C ARG A 88 4.93 -28.82 5.45
#